data_AF-A0A7K8N1P6-F1
#
_entry.id   AF-A0A7K8N1P6-F1
#
_cell.length_a   1.000
_cell.length_b   1.000
_cell.length_c   1.000
_cell.angle_alpha   90.00
_cell.angle_beta   90.00
_cell.angle_gamma   90.00
#
_symmetry.space_group_name_H-M   'P 1'
#
loop_
_entity.id
_entity.type
_entity.pdbx_description
1 polymer ?
#
loop_
_entity_poly.entity_id
_entity_poly.type
_entity_poly.pdbx_seq_one_letter_code
_entity_poly.pdbx_strand_id
1 'polypeptide(L)'
;QLLGNQDHIKVELEKMKKTYDSQQQKLEERVVTMGKELQEAKRAIRDTQHKLAEQSAVLLTSQSQLQEVEAENSRLQLRLKELNEEYRSRLTQYIKDLADYMDSKSGNLKGPSKGPANHAYMKRFVDGMLKDIKASHKSREEQLAGAARGYKKRMRNLVKKHENLLIAYRMQREQIQCLGSSDMDSGPAEFHFSITDPELLTNTTQELNRLREDKAKLEMQLHELQEKVVAGLLALQKLDEEGWAEVRKQLREFAHTTQEDLETERSQLLTRAVVAEEQVSELQEYIDKHLAR
;
A
#
# COMPACT_ATOMS: atom_id res chain seq x y z
N GLN A 1 84.94 -37.98 -0.75
CA GLN A 1 84.01 -37.11 -1.49
C GLN A 1 82.57 -37.65 -1.58
N LEU A 2 82.17 -38.66 -0.77
CA LEU A 2 80.83 -39.28 -0.88
C LEU A 2 79.73 -38.57 -0.06
N LEU A 3 80.07 -37.91 1.05
CA LEU A 3 79.11 -37.24 1.95
C LEU A 3 78.45 -36.00 1.33
N GLY A 4 79.20 -35.21 0.54
CA GLY A 4 78.65 -34.02 -0.12
C GLY A 4 77.56 -34.31 -1.16
N ASN A 5 77.60 -35.49 -1.80
CA ASN A 5 76.57 -35.92 -2.74
C ASN A 5 75.29 -36.37 -2.02
N GLN A 6 75.40 -36.93 -0.82
CA GLN A 6 74.25 -37.38 -0.03
C GLN A 6 73.41 -36.20 0.46
N ASP A 7 74.05 -35.12 0.92
CA ASP A 7 73.37 -33.90 1.34
C ASP A 7 72.70 -33.17 0.16
N HIS A 8 73.37 -33.14 -1.00
CA HIS A 8 72.79 -32.56 -2.22
C HIS A 8 71.53 -33.32 -2.68
N ILE A 9 71.58 -34.65 -2.71
CA ILE A 9 70.41 -35.50 -3.04
C ILE A 9 69.26 -35.28 -2.05
N LYS A 10 69.58 -35.12 -0.76
CA LYS A 10 68.57 -34.85 0.28
C LYS A 10 67.87 -33.49 0.08
N VAL A 11 68.63 -32.46 -0.30
CA VAL A 11 68.08 -31.12 -0.59
C VAL A 11 67.19 -31.17 -1.84
N GLU A 12 67.60 -31.86 -2.90
CA GLU A 12 66.79 -32.00 -4.12
C GLU A 12 65.51 -32.81 -3.87
N LEU A 13 65.56 -33.87 -3.07
CA LEU A 13 64.37 -34.62 -2.62
C LEU A 13 63.41 -33.75 -1.82
N GLU A 14 63.93 -32.91 -0.91
CA GLU A 14 63.10 -32.01 -0.12
C GLU A 14 62.44 -30.94 -0.99
N LYS A 15 63.15 -30.41 -1.99
CA LYS A 15 62.55 -29.50 -2.99
C LYS A 15 61.46 -30.21 -3.79
N MET A 16 61.72 -31.42 -4.29
CA MET A 16 60.75 -32.19 -5.07
C MET A 16 59.49 -32.50 -4.25
N LYS A 17 59.66 -32.90 -2.98
CA LYS A 17 58.56 -33.12 -2.04
C LYS A 17 57.72 -31.85 -1.86
N LYS A 18 58.36 -30.71 -1.58
CA LYS A 18 57.66 -29.42 -1.45
C LYS A 18 56.90 -29.01 -2.71
N THR A 19 57.47 -29.24 -3.89
CA THR A 19 56.77 -28.95 -5.15
C THR A 19 55.56 -29.86 -5.36
N TYR A 20 55.68 -31.14 -5.01
CA TYR A 20 54.59 -32.09 -5.08
C TYR A 20 53.47 -31.72 -4.10
N ASP A 21 53.81 -31.44 -2.84
CA ASP A 21 52.85 -31.04 -1.81
C ASP A 21 52.11 -29.76 -2.23
N SER A 22 52.80 -28.77 -2.81
CA SER A 22 52.16 -27.55 -3.33
C SER A 22 51.23 -27.83 -4.51
N GLN A 23 51.61 -28.72 -5.43
CA GLN A 23 50.75 -29.13 -6.55
C GLN A 23 49.52 -29.90 -6.05
N GLN A 24 49.70 -30.80 -5.10
CA GLN A 24 48.63 -31.55 -4.45
C GLN A 24 47.62 -30.61 -3.78
N GLN A 25 48.10 -29.65 -2.98
CA GLN A 25 47.25 -28.65 -2.34
C GLN A 25 46.46 -27.82 -3.36
N LYS A 26 47.10 -27.37 -4.45
CA LYS A 26 46.41 -26.62 -5.52
C LYS A 26 45.31 -27.45 -6.20
N LEU A 27 45.54 -28.75 -6.39
CA LEU A 27 44.53 -29.65 -6.95
C LEU A 27 43.36 -29.84 -5.99
N GLU A 28 43.64 -30.02 -4.70
CA GLU A 28 42.61 -30.14 -3.66
C GLU A 28 41.75 -28.87 -3.57
N GLU A 29 42.37 -27.68 -3.56
CA GLU A 29 41.67 -26.39 -3.58
C GLU A 29 40.79 -26.24 -4.83
N ARG A 30 41.30 -26.66 -6.00
CA ARG A 30 40.52 -26.62 -7.25
C ARG A 30 39.34 -27.58 -7.24
N VAL A 31 39.49 -28.77 -6.69
CA VAL A 31 38.39 -29.74 -6.54
C VAL A 31 37.33 -29.20 -5.59
N VAL A 32 37.72 -28.58 -4.47
CA VAL A 32 36.79 -27.93 -3.54
C VAL A 32 36.04 -26.79 -4.22
N THR A 33 36.74 -25.96 -4.99
CA THR A 33 36.15 -24.82 -5.71
C THR A 33 35.14 -25.30 -6.75
N MET A 34 35.51 -26.24 -7.61
CA MET A 34 34.59 -26.86 -8.58
C MET A 34 33.41 -27.55 -7.90
N GLY A 35 33.62 -28.17 -6.74
CA GLY A 35 32.54 -28.78 -5.95
C GLY A 35 31.50 -27.76 -5.48
N LYS A 36 31.95 -26.58 -5.03
CA LYS A 36 31.07 -25.46 -4.66
C LYS A 36 30.31 -24.92 -5.86
N GLU A 37 31.01 -24.63 -6.96
CA GLU A 37 30.40 -24.14 -8.20
C GLU A 37 29.34 -25.12 -8.74
N LEU A 38 29.63 -26.43 -8.73
CA LEU A 38 28.68 -27.45 -9.15
C LEU A 38 27.45 -27.49 -8.24
N GLN A 39 27.62 -27.34 -6.92
CA GLN A 39 26.51 -27.31 -5.98
C GLN A 39 25.63 -26.06 -6.18
N GLU A 40 26.24 -24.90 -6.41
CA GLU A 40 25.55 -23.64 -6.73
C GLU A 40 24.77 -23.75 -8.04
N ALA A 41 25.40 -24.27 -9.11
CA ALA A 41 24.72 -24.51 -10.38
C ALA A 41 23.52 -25.46 -10.23
N LYS A 42 23.65 -26.54 -9.43
CA LYS A 42 22.55 -27.46 -9.13
C LYS A 42 21.43 -26.83 -8.30
N ARG A 43 21.72 -25.83 -7.45
CA ARG A 43 20.69 -25.07 -6.74
C ARG A 43 19.96 -24.15 -7.73
N ALA A 44 20.71 -23.37 -8.52
CA ALA A 44 20.14 -22.49 -9.53
C ALA A 44 19.23 -23.22 -10.53
N ILE A 45 19.61 -24.43 -10.98
CA ILE A 45 18.77 -25.26 -11.86
C ILE A 45 17.47 -25.69 -11.17
N ARG A 46 17.51 -26.06 -9.88
CA ARG A 46 16.30 -26.43 -9.15
C ARG A 46 15.40 -25.23 -8.94
N ASP A 47 15.97 -24.07 -8.63
CA ASP A 47 15.22 -22.83 -8.45
C ASP A 47 14.54 -22.40 -9.75
N THR A 48 15.21 -22.52 -10.90
CA THR A 48 14.60 -22.21 -12.21
C THR A 48 13.54 -23.23 -12.59
N GLN A 49 13.74 -24.52 -12.30
CA GLN A 49 12.70 -25.55 -12.51
C GLN A 49 11.46 -25.29 -11.66
N HIS A 50 11.63 -24.90 -10.39
CA HIS A 50 10.51 -24.56 -9.52
C HIS A 50 9.72 -23.36 -10.05
N LYS A 51 10.42 -22.27 -10.41
CA LYS A 51 9.80 -21.08 -11.01
C LYS A 51 9.08 -21.41 -12.31
N LEU A 52 9.65 -22.27 -13.15
CA LEU A 52 9.02 -22.70 -14.41
C LEU A 52 7.73 -23.51 -14.15
N ALA A 53 7.73 -24.37 -13.15
CA ALA A 53 6.55 -25.15 -12.75
C ALA A 53 5.44 -24.24 -12.21
N GLU A 54 5.78 -23.27 -11.35
CA GLU A 54 4.84 -22.26 -10.85
C GLU A 54 4.23 -21.45 -12.00
N GLN A 55 5.05 -20.93 -12.91
CA GLN A 55 4.59 -20.17 -14.07
C GLN A 55 3.69 -20.99 -14.98
N SER A 56 4.01 -22.27 -15.17
CA SER A 56 3.20 -23.20 -15.96
C SER A 56 1.84 -23.47 -15.32
N ALA A 57 1.77 -23.62 -13.99
CA ALA A 57 0.51 -23.75 -13.26
C ALA A 57 -0.36 -22.48 -13.36
N VAL A 58 0.25 -21.30 -13.21
CA VAL A 58 -0.44 -20.01 -13.38
C VAL A 58 -0.95 -19.84 -14.81
N LEU A 59 -0.15 -20.17 -15.82
CA LEU A 59 -0.56 -20.09 -17.22
C LEU A 59 -1.77 -20.99 -17.51
N LEU A 60 -1.75 -22.24 -17.03
CA LEU A 60 -2.84 -23.19 -17.23
C LEU A 60 -4.14 -22.71 -16.56
N THR A 61 -4.05 -22.20 -15.32
CA THR A 61 -5.23 -21.66 -14.63
C THR A 61 -5.79 -20.43 -15.34
N SER A 62 -4.93 -19.53 -15.82
CA SER A 62 -5.35 -18.37 -16.62
C SER A 62 -5.99 -18.78 -17.94
N GLN A 63 -5.46 -19.81 -18.62
CA GLN A 63 -6.00 -20.30 -19.89
C GLN A 63 -7.38 -20.93 -19.69
N SER A 64 -7.57 -21.70 -18.61
CA SER A 64 -8.89 -22.23 -18.25
C SER A 64 -9.91 -21.14 -17.98
N GLN A 65 -9.52 -20.08 -17.25
CA GLN A 65 -10.39 -18.93 -16.97
C GLN A 65 -10.77 -18.18 -18.26
N LEU A 66 -9.82 -18.02 -19.19
CA LEU A 66 -10.09 -17.40 -20.48
C LEU A 66 -11.16 -18.19 -21.25
N GLN A 67 -11.03 -19.51 -21.34
CA GLN A 67 -12.00 -20.38 -22.00
C GLN A 67 -13.39 -20.30 -21.36
N GLU A 68 -13.46 -20.26 -20.03
CA GLU A 68 -14.72 -20.11 -19.29
C GLU A 68 -15.41 -18.79 -19.64
N VAL A 69 -14.65 -17.68 -19.62
CA VAL A 69 -15.17 -16.35 -19.97
C VAL A 69 -15.58 -16.27 -21.45
N GLU A 70 -14.84 -16.89 -22.36
CA GLU A 70 -15.20 -16.97 -23.80
C GLU A 70 -16.51 -17.75 -24.02
N ALA A 71 -16.70 -18.86 -23.29
CA ALA A 71 -17.94 -19.62 -23.33
C ALA A 71 -19.12 -18.83 -22.76
N GLU A 72 -18.94 -18.14 -21.64
CA GLU A 72 -19.94 -17.24 -21.08
C GLU A 72 -20.30 -16.10 -22.03
N ASN A 73 -19.31 -15.48 -22.68
CA ASN A 73 -19.53 -14.42 -23.67
C ASN A 73 -20.38 -14.93 -24.84
N SER A 74 -20.04 -16.10 -25.38
CA SER A 74 -20.80 -16.75 -26.46
C SER A 74 -22.26 -17.03 -26.05
N ARG A 75 -22.46 -17.53 -24.82
CA ARG A 75 -23.80 -17.77 -24.25
C ARG A 75 -24.60 -16.48 -24.07
N LEU A 76 -23.97 -15.42 -23.56
CA LEU A 76 -24.62 -14.11 -23.38
C LEU A 76 -24.97 -13.47 -24.73
N GLN A 77 -24.12 -13.60 -25.74
CA GLN A 77 -24.41 -13.15 -27.10
C GLN A 77 -25.62 -13.87 -27.69
N LEU A 78 -25.73 -15.19 -27.51
CA LEU A 78 -26.89 -15.95 -27.94
C LEU A 78 -28.16 -15.45 -27.23
N ARG A 79 -28.10 -15.28 -25.91
CA ARG A 79 -29.25 -14.81 -25.13
C ARG A 79 -29.71 -13.41 -25.55
N LEU A 80 -28.78 -12.54 -25.91
CA LEU A 80 -29.09 -11.20 -26.44
C LEU A 80 -29.78 -11.29 -27.81
N LYS A 81 -29.35 -12.19 -28.69
CA LYS A 81 -29.99 -12.42 -30.00
C LYS A 81 -31.42 -12.92 -29.82
N GLU A 82 -31.64 -13.92 -28.96
CA GLU A 82 -32.98 -14.44 -28.64
C GLU A 82 -33.91 -13.32 -28.13
N LEU A 83 -33.45 -12.54 -27.16
CA LEU A 83 -34.25 -11.49 -26.57
C LEU A 83 -34.56 -10.37 -27.58
N ASN A 84 -33.62 -10.03 -28.46
CA ASN A 84 -33.84 -9.06 -29.53
C ASN A 84 -34.90 -9.56 -30.52
N GLU A 85 -34.85 -10.84 -30.88
CA GLU A 85 -35.85 -11.46 -31.76
C GLU A 85 -37.24 -11.51 -31.12
N GLU A 86 -37.32 -11.80 -29.82
CA GLU A 86 -38.58 -11.69 -29.06
C GLU A 86 -39.14 -10.26 -29.09
N TYR A 87 -38.30 -9.24 -28.88
CA TYR A 87 -38.72 -7.84 -28.99
C TYR A 87 -39.20 -7.47 -30.40
N ARG A 88 -38.48 -7.89 -31.44
CA ARG A 88 -38.85 -7.65 -32.84
C ARG A 88 -40.16 -8.33 -33.22
N SER A 89 -40.32 -9.59 -32.83
CA SER A 89 -41.55 -10.36 -33.05
C SER A 89 -42.74 -9.68 -32.39
N ARG A 90 -42.57 -9.25 -31.14
CA ARG A 90 -43.62 -8.55 -30.38
C ARG A 90 -44.00 -7.21 -31.00
N LEU A 91 -43.02 -6.40 -31.41
CA LEU A 91 -43.26 -5.14 -32.12
C LEU A 91 -43.97 -5.36 -33.47
N THR A 92 -43.56 -6.40 -34.20
CA THR A 92 -44.18 -6.75 -35.48
C THR A 92 -45.64 -7.17 -35.29
N GLN A 93 -45.93 -7.99 -34.28
CA GLN A 93 -47.30 -8.33 -33.92
C GLN A 93 -48.11 -7.09 -33.57
N TYR A 94 -47.52 -6.15 -32.82
CA TYR A 94 -48.22 -4.91 -32.48
C TYR A 94 -48.56 -4.03 -33.67
N ILE A 95 -47.65 -3.93 -34.64
CA ILE A 95 -47.89 -3.21 -35.89
C ILE A 95 -48.97 -3.91 -36.71
N LYS A 96 -48.94 -5.25 -36.77
CA LYS A 96 -49.94 -6.06 -37.46
C LYS A 96 -51.32 -5.90 -36.85
N ASP A 97 -51.45 -6.00 -35.54
CA ASP A 97 -52.72 -5.83 -34.84
C ASP A 97 -53.30 -4.41 -35.05
N LEU A 98 -52.44 -3.39 -35.12
CA LEU A 98 -52.83 -2.01 -35.43
C LEU A 98 -53.30 -1.87 -36.88
N ALA A 99 -52.64 -2.52 -37.84
CA ALA A 99 -53.02 -2.53 -39.25
C ALA A 99 -54.36 -3.26 -39.46
N ASP A 100 -54.53 -4.44 -38.87
CA ASP A 100 -55.76 -5.23 -38.92
C ASP A 100 -56.95 -4.45 -38.33
N TYR A 101 -56.72 -3.66 -37.27
CA TYR A 101 -57.72 -2.74 -36.72
C TYR A 101 -58.09 -1.60 -37.67
N MET A 102 -57.11 -1.01 -38.37
CA MET A 102 -57.34 0.06 -39.34
C MET A 102 -58.09 -0.44 -40.58
N ASP A 103 -57.74 -1.63 -41.08
CA ASP A 103 -58.39 -2.27 -42.23
C ASP A 103 -59.83 -2.71 -41.92
N SER A 104 -60.08 -3.25 -40.72
CA SER A 104 -61.43 -3.60 -40.27
C SER A 104 -62.35 -2.40 -40.02
N LYS A 105 -61.79 -1.18 -39.85
CA LYS A 105 -62.52 0.09 -39.86
C LYS A 105 -62.86 0.56 -41.28
N SER A 106 -61.97 0.31 -42.26
CA SER A 106 -62.15 0.68 -43.67
C SER A 106 -63.19 -0.21 -44.38
N GLY A 107 -63.21 -1.51 -44.10
CA GLY A 107 -64.16 -2.47 -44.72
C GLY A 107 -65.63 -2.34 -44.29
N ASN A 108 -65.93 -1.62 -43.20
CA ASN A 108 -67.26 -1.55 -42.58
C ASN A 108 -68.06 -0.27 -42.91
N LEU A 109 -67.69 0.47 -43.97
CA LEU A 109 -68.33 1.72 -44.40
C LEU A 109 -69.81 1.62 -44.85
N LYS A 110 -70.44 0.43 -44.84
CA LYS A 110 -71.85 0.23 -45.25
C LYS A 110 -72.82 -0.20 -44.12
N GLY A 111 -72.44 -0.21 -42.84
CA GLY A 111 -73.34 -0.59 -41.73
C GLY A 111 -73.23 0.30 -40.49
N PRO A 112 -74.23 0.32 -39.58
CA PRO A 112 -74.29 1.25 -38.46
C PRO A 112 -73.06 1.10 -37.55
N SER A 113 -72.39 2.23 -37.32
CA SER A 113 -71.07 2.34 -36.67
C SER A 113 -71.01 1.66 -35.30
N LYS A 114 -70.29 0.53 -35.21
CA LYS A 114 -69.87 -0.10 -33.93
C LYS A 114 -68.67 0.66 -33.32
N GLY A 115 -68.80 1.97 -33.13
CA GLY A 115 -67.74 2.85 -32.62
C GLY A 115 -67.23 2.58 -31.19
N PRO A 116 -68.09 2.27 -30.18
CA PRO A 116 -67.65 2.15 -28.78
C PRO A 116 -66.87 0.86 -28.47
N ALA A 117 -67.29 -0.27 -29.05
CA ALA A 117 -66.68 -1.58 -28.79
C ALA A 117 -65.26 -1.70 -29.40
N ASN A 118 -65.06 -1.14 -30.59
CA ASN A 118 -63.77 -1.10 -31.26
C ASN A 118 -62.77 -0.16 -30.56
N HIS A 119 -63.23 0.99 -30.07
CA HIS A 119 -62.41 1.89 -29.26
C HIS A 119 -61.99 1.24 -27.93
N ALA A 120 -62.88 0.47 -27.29
CA ALA A 120 -62.55 -0.27 -26.07
C ALA A 120 -61.51 -1.37 -26.29
N TYR A 121 -61.52 -2.04 -27.45
CA TYR A 121 -60.51 -3.03 -27.82
C TYR A 121 -59.13 -2.39 -28.03
N MET A 122 -59.05 -1.32 -28.82
CA MET A 122 -57.79 -0.58 -29.03
C MET A 122 -57.21 -0.06 -27.72
N LYS A 123 -58.07 0.50 -26.85
CA LYS A 123 -57.65 0.96 -25.53
C LYS A 123 -57.03 -0.19 -24.70
N ARG A 124 -57.70 -1.35 -24.63
CA ARG A 124 -57.18 -2.53 -23.91
C ARG A 124 -55.85 -3.03 -24.48
N PHE A 125 -55.69 -2.98 -25.80
CA PHE A 125 -54.45 -3.38 -26.47
C PHE A 125 -53.27 -2.44 -26.14
N VAL A 126 -53.48 -1.13 -26.26
CA VAL A 126 -52.47 -0.12 -25.88
C VAL A 126 -52.14 -0.20 -24.39
N ASP A 127 -53.16 -0.39 -23.53
CA ASP A 127 -52.97 -0.59 -22.09
C ASP A 127 -52.13 -1.85 -21.80
N GLY A 128 -52.35 -2.95 -22.54
CA GLY A 128 -51.56 -4.17 -22.48
C GLY A 128 -50.09 -3.94 -22.88
N MET A 129 -49.87 -3.31 -24.03
CA MET A 129 -48.53 -2.94 -24.51
C MET A 129 -47.79 -2.07 -23.49
N LEU A 130 -48.44 -1.04 -22.96
CA LEU A 130 -47.85 -0.14 -21.98
C LEU A 130 -47.51 -0.88 -20.67
N LYS A 131 -48.37 -1.80 -20.22
CA LYS A 131 -48.13 -2.62 -19.03
C LYS A 131 -46.89 -3.49 -19.22
N ASP A 132 -46.72 -4.07 -20.40
CA ASP A 132 -45.62 -4.99 -20.66
C ASP A 132 -44.28 -4.27 -20.85
N ILE A 133 -44.28 -3.09 -21.49
CA ILE A 133 -43.11 -2.20 -21.54
C ILE A 133 -42.68 -1.81 -20.11
N LYS A 134 -43.63 -1.38 -19.27
CA LYS A 134 -43.37 -1.03 -17.87
C LYS A 134 -42.80 -2.22 -17.08
N ALA A 135 -43.37 -3.42 -17.26
CA ALA A 135 -42.90 -4.63 -16.59
C ALA A 135 -41.48 -5.02 -17.02
N SER A 136 -41.17 -4.91 -18.32
CA SER A 136 -39.83 -5.18 -18.85
C SER A 136 -38.79 -4.20 -18.29
N HIS A 137 -39.08 -2.90 -18.29
CA HIS A 137 -38.19 -1.90 -17.72
C HIS A 137 -37.96 -2.12 -16.23
N LYS A 138 -39.03 -2.45 -15.47
CA LYS A 138 -38.92 -2.77 -14.04
C LYS A 138 -38.03 -4.00 -13.80
N SER A 139 -38.21 -5.07 -14.57
CA SER A 139 -37.36 -6.28 -14.48
C SER A 139 -35.89 -5.96 -14.78
N ARG A 140 -35.62 -5.16 -15.81
CA ARG A 140 -34.25 -4.72 -16.14
C ARG A 140 -33.63 -3.88 -15.03
N GLU A 141 -34.38 -2.95 -14.46
CA GLU A 141 -33.94 -2.12 -13.34
C GLU A 141 -33.62 -2.97 -12.11
N GLU A 142 -34.46 -3.96 -11.78
CA GLU A 142 -34.23 -4.91 -10.70
C GLU A 142 -32.96 -5.75 -10.92
N GLN A 143 -32.72 -6.19 -12.16
CA GLN A 143 -31.49 -6.91 -12.53
C GLN A 143 -30.24 -6.03 -12.36
N LEU A 144 -30.28 -4.79 -12.86
CA LEU A 144 -29.17 -3.84 -12.73
C LEU A 144 -28.90 -3.49 -11.26
N ALA A 145 -29.95 -3.24 -10.48
CA ALA A 145 -29.84 -3.01 -9.05
C ALA A 145 -29.29 -4.25 -8.32
N GLY A 146 -29.72 -5.45 -8.72
CA GLY A 146 -29.19 -6.72 -8.22
C GLY A 146 -27.70 -6.88 -8.49
N ALA A 147 -27.27 -6.64 -9.74
CA ALA A 147 -25.86 -6.69 -10.14
C ALA A 147 -25.01 -5.66 -9.37
N ALA A 148 -25.47 -4.41 -9.27
CA ALA A 148 -24.80 -3.35 -8.51
C ALA A 148 -24.63 -3.73 -7.02
N ARG A 149 -25.68 -4.26 -6.39
CA ARG A 149 -25.59 -4.80 -5.01
C ARG A 149 -24.60 -5.96 -4.90
N GLY A 150 -24.56 -6.84 -5.90
CA GLY A 150 -23.62 -7.96 -6.00
C GLY A 150 -22.17 -7.49 -6.11
N TYR A 151 -21.87 -6.52 -6.97
CA TYR A 151 -20.55 -5.90 -7.07
C TYR A 151 -20.13 -5.22 -5.77
N LYS A 152 -21.03 -4.43 -5.15
CA LYS A 152 -20.76 -3.81 -3.84
C LYS A 152 -20.47 -4.85 -2.75
N LYS A 153 -21.16 -6.00 -2.76
CA LYS A 153 -20.87 -7.12 -1.83
C LYS A 153 -19.49 -7.74 -2.09
N ARG A 154 -19.17 -8.04 -3.35
CA ARG A 154 -17.86 -8.58 -3.74
C ARG A 154 -16.72 -7.64 -3.37
N MET A 155 -16.90 -6.34 -3.63
CA MET A 155 -15.90 -5.33 -3.31
C MET A 155 -15.64 -5.24 -1.79
N ARG A 156 -16.70 -5.21 -0.97
CA ARG A 156 -16.54 -5.27 0.50
C ARG A 156 -15.82 -6.53 0.96
N ASN A 157 -16.06 -7.68 0.32
CA ASN A 157 -15.35 -8.92 0.66
C ASN A 157 -13.87 -8.86 0.27
N LEU A 158 -13.53 -8.22 -0.86
CA LEU A 158 -12.15 -8.02 -1.29
C LEU A 158 -11.40 -7.12 -0.31
N VAL A 159 -12.02 -6.00 0.12
CA VAL A 159 -11.46 -5.09 1.13
C VAL A 159 -11.17 -5.84 2.43
N LYS A 160 -12.10 -6.68 2.92
CA LYS A 160 -11.86 -7.50 4.12
C LYS A 160 -10.70 -8.48 3.97
N LYS A 161 -10.57 -9.11 2.80
CA LYS A 161 -9.43 -10.01 2.51
C LYS A 161 -8.11 -9.23 2.49
N HIS A 162 -8.13 -8.02 1.90
CA HIS A 162 -6.98 -7.12 1.88
C HIS A 162 -6.56 -6.71 3.29
N GLU A 163 -7.51 -6.33 4.14
CA GLU A 163 -7.24 -6.01 5.56
C GLU A 163 -6.61 -7.20 6.30
N ASN A 164 -7.14 -8.41 6.12
CA ASN A 164 -6.56 -9.61 6.73
C ASN A 164 -5.14 -9.90 6.22
N LEU A 165 -4.90 -9.70 4.94
CA LEU A 165 -3.58 -9.86 4.34
C LEU A 165 -2.59 -8.83 4.87
N LEU A 166 -3.02 -7.57 5.03
CA LEU A 166 -2.20 -6.52 5.64
C LEU A 166 -1.83 -6.85 7.08
N ILE A 167 -2.75 -7.42 7.86
CA ILE A 167 -2.45 -7.87 9.22
C ILE A 167 -1.39 -8.98 9.20
N ALA A 168 -1.55 -9.99 8.34
CA ALA A 168 -0.58 -11.07 8.20
C ALA A 168 0.79 -10.55 7.75
N TYR A 169 0.81 -9.64 6.77
CA TYR A 169 2.01 -8.97 6.29
C TYR A 169 2.72 -8.19 7.40
N ARG A 170 1.98 -7.41 8.20
CA ARG A 170 2.51 -6.70 9.36
C ARG A 170 3.19 -7.66 10.34
N MET A 171 2.49 -8.72 10.73
CA MET A 171 3.03 -9.71 11.67
C MET A 171 4.32 -10.35 11.15
N GLN A 172 4.34 -10.71 9.87
CA GLN A 172 5.52 -11.27 9.23
C GLN A 172 6.68 -10.26 9.19
N ARG A 173 6.41 -9.02 8.83
CA ARG A 173 7.41 -7.94 8.77
C ARG A 173 8.03 -7.68 10.14
N GLU A 174 7.21 -7.60 11.17
CA GLU A 174 7.66 -7.44 12.56
C GLU A 174 8.51 -8.63 13.00
N GLN A 175 8.09 -9.86 12.68
CA GLN A 175 8.86 -11.06 12.98
C GLN A 175 10.24 -11.07 12.28
N ILE A 176 10.32 -10.62 11.03
CA ILE A 176 11.59 -10.47 10.30
C ILE A 176 12.46 -9.40 10.95
N GLN A 177 11.88 -8.30 11.40
CA GLN A 177 12.64 -7.24 12.08
C GLN A 177 13.16 -7.66 13.45
N CYS A 178 12.41 -8.47 14.19
CA CYS A 178 12.83 -8.98 15.49
C CYS A 178 13.82 -10.15 15.42
N LEU A 179 13.68 -11.06 14.45
CA LEU A 179 14.46 -12.30 14.34
C LEU A 179 15.53 -12.28 13.24
N GLY A 180 15.44 -11.34 12.29
CA GLY A 180 16.32 -11.27 11.12
C GLY A 180 17.69 -10.69 11.44
N SER A 181 18.72 -11.18 10.74
CA SER A 181 20.01 -10.49 10.63
C SER A 181 19.84 -9.18 9.85
N SER A 182 20.78 -8.23 9.99
CA SER A 182 20.68 -6.91 9.33
C SER A 182 20.56 -6.96 7.79
N ASP A 183 20.83 -8.11 7.18
CA ASP A 183 20.76 -8.33 5.74
C ASP A 183 19.35 -8.71 5.22
N MET A 184 18.37 -8.94 6.09
CA MET A 184 17.02 -9.35 5.68
C MET A 184 16.11 -8.14 5.44
N ASP A 185 15.77 -7.89 4.17
CA ASP A 185 14.80 -6.88 3.77
C ASP A 185 13.39 -7.26 4.26
N SER A 186 12.79 -6.41 5.09
CA SER A 186 11.44 -6.60 5.62
C SER A 186 10.34 -6.18 4.62
N GLY A 187 10.74 -5.64 3.46
CA GLY A 187 9.86 -5.21 2.39
C GLY A 187 9.19 -3.84 2.63
N PRO A 188 8.36 -3.41 1.65
CA PRO A 188 7.74 -2.07 1.65
C PRO A 188 6.88 -1.80 2.88
N ALA A 189 6.81 -0.54 3.30
CA ALA A 189 5.95 -0.15 4.41
C ALA A 189 4.46 -0.31 4.09
N GLU A 190 3.64 -0.59 5.10
CA GLU A 190 2.22 -0.92 4.94
C GLU A 190 1.38 0.17 4.27
N PHE A 191 1.79 1.44 4.41
CA PHE A 191 1.06 2.55 3.81
C PHE A 191 1.06 2.50 2.28
N HIS A 192 2.03 1.81 1.64
CA HIS A 192 2.05 1.59 0.19
C HIS A 192 0.91 0.73 -0.32
N PHE A 193 0.26 -0.02 0.58
CA PHE A 193 -0.85 -0.92 0.25
C PHE A 193 -2.22 -0.33 0.69
N SER A 194 -2.27 0.95 1.04
CA SER A 194 -3.51 1.59 1.47
C SER A 194 -4.50 1.69 0.30
N ILE A 195 -5.75 1.28 0.53
CA ILE A 195 -6.83 1.52 -0.44
C ILE A 195 -7.20 3.01 -0.36
N THR A 196 -7.21 3.73 -1.47
CA THR A 196 -7.54 5.17 -1.50
C THR A 196 -9.02 5.44 -1.77
N ASP A 197 -9.78 4.43 -2.21
CA ASP A 197 -11.18 4.59 -2.64
C ASP A 197 -12.11 4.91 -1.44
N PRO A 198 -12.68 6.14 -1.39
CA PRO A 198 -13.49 6.58 -0.27
C PRO A 198 -14.85 5.86 -0.18
N GLU A 199 -15.36 5.26 -1.27
CA GLU A 199 -16.63 4.51 -1.24
C GLU A 199 -16.49 3.14 -0.56
N LEU A 200 -15.25 2.65 -0.46
CA LEU A 200 -14.92 1.32 0.05
C LEU A 200 -14.44 1.35 1.50
N LEU A 201 -13.95 2.49 1.96
CA LEU A 201 -13.43 2.67 3.30
C LEU A 201 -14.48 3.24 4.24
N THR A 202 -14.51 2.73 5.47
CA THR A 202 -15.16 3.43 6.57
C THR A 202 -14.30 4.60 7.03
N ASN A 203 -14.91 5.61 7.64
CA ASN A 203 -14.20 6.78 8.17
C ASN A 203 -13.03 6.38 9.08
N THR A 204 -13.23 5.35 9.90
CA THR A 204 -12.18 4.78 10.78
C THR A 204 -10.98 4.25 9.99
N THR A 205 -11.20 3.58 8.86
CA THR A 205 -10.11 3.03 8.04
C THR A 205 -9.38 4.14 7.29
N GLN A 206 -10.08 5.20 6.89
CA GLN A 206 -9.45 6.39 6.30
C GLN A 206 -8.55 7.11 7.30
N GLU A 207 -9.02 7.29 8.54
CA GLU A 207 -8.21 7.87 9.62
C GLU A 207 -6.99 7.01 9.94
N LEU A 208 -7.15 5.68 10.00
CA LEU A 208 -6.03 4.76 10.19
C LEU A 208 -5.00 4.87 9.07
N ASN A 209 -5.41 5.05 7.80
CA ASN A 209 -4.47 5.22 6.70
C ASN A 209 -3.67 6.53 6.83
N ARG A 210 -4.34 7.64 7.20
CA ARG A 210 -3.66 8.92 7.46
C ARG A 210 -2.63 8.80 8.58
N LEU A 211 -3.01 8.17 9.70
CA LEU A 211 -2.11 7.95 10.83
C LEU A 211 -0.90 7.08 10.45
N ARG A 212 -1.07 6.10 9.55
CA ARG A 212 0.04 5.28 9.04
C ARG A 212 1.02 6.10 8.19
N GLU A 213 0.52 6.97 7.32
CA GLU A 213 1.36 7.87 6.54
C GLU A 213 2.14 8.83 7.43
N ASP A 214 1.48 9.42 8.41
CA ASP A 214 2.12 10.36 9.34
C ASP A 214 3.16 9.66 10.22
N LYS A 215 2.87 8.44 10.68
CA LYS A 215 3.86 7.59 11.36
C LYS A 215 5.11 7.36 10.50
N ALA A 216 4.94 6.98 9.23
CA ALA A 216 6.06 6.72 8.34
C ALA A 216 6.92 7.98 8.09
N LYS A 217 6.27 9.15 7.95
CA LYS A 217 6.98 10.43 7.82
C LYS A 217 7.79 10.75 9.07
N LEU A 218 7.21 10.53 10.26
CA LEU A 218 7.90 10.77 11.53
C LEU A 218 9.07 9.80 11.71
N GLU A 219 8.93 8.52 11.38
CA GLU A 219 10.02 7.53 11.43
C GLU A 219 11.19 7.93 10.52
N MET A 220 10.91 8.41 9.31
CA MET A 220 11.94 8.90 8.38
C MET A 220 12.68 10.13 8.95
N GLN A 221 11.95 11.10 9.51
CA GLN A 221 12.54 12.28 10.15
C GLN A 221 13.43 11.91 11.34
N LEU A 222 12.99 10.93 12.14
CA LEU A 222 13.73 10.45 13.30
C LEU A 222 15.04 9.78 12.88
N HIS A 223 15.00 8.97 11.81
CA HIS A 223 16.19 8.35 11.27
C HIS A 223 17.19 9.38 10.73
N GLU A 224 16.72 10.40 10.00
CA GLU A 224 17.55 11.50 9.49
C GLU A 224 18.20 12.31 10.63
N LEU A 225 17.46 12.58 11.70
CA LEU A 225 18.00 13.25 12.88
C LEU A 225 19.04 12.38 13.61
N GLN A 226 18.80 11.07 13.74
CA GLN A 226 19.78 10.15 14.31
C GLN A 226 21.07 10.11 13.49
N GLU A 227 20.98 10.07 12.16
CA GLU A 227 22.18 10.13 11.31
C GLU A 227 22.94 11.45 11.48
N LYS A 228 22.24 12.58 11.55
CA LYS A 228 22.86 13.89 11.82
C LYS A 228 23.56 13.93 13.18
N VAL A 229 22.97 13.34 14.21
CA VAL A 229 23.58 13.25 15.55
C VAL A 229 24.82 12.37 15.52
N VAL A 230 24.76 11.20 14.88
CA VAL A 230 25.92 10.29 14.74
C VAL A 230 27.03 10.96 13.93
N ALA A 231 26.70 11.63 12.83
CA ALA A 231 27.66 12.40 12.03
C ALA A 231 28.29 13.55 12.84
N GLY A 232 27.50 14.25 13.65
CA GLY A 232 27.98 15.30 14.55
C GLY A 232 28.92 14.78 15.63
N LEU A 233 28.62 13.63 16.25
CA LEU A 233 29.49 12.97 17.22
C LEU A 233 30.80 12.49 16.59
N LEU A 234 30.75 11.92 15.39
CA LEU A 234 31.93 11.51 14.64
C LEU A 234 32.78 12.70 14.19
N ALA A 235 32.15 13.82 13.84
CA ALA A 235 32.85 15.07 13.56
C ALA A 235 33.58 15.57 14.80
N LEU A 236 32.92 15.55 15.98
CA LEU A 236 33.52 15.91 17.27
C LEU A 236 34.77 15.07 17.61
N GLN A 237 34.79 13.81 17.21
CA GLN A 237 35.91 12.88 17.42
C GLN A 237 37.10 13.14 16.50
N LYS A 238 36.89 13.82 15.36
CA LYS A 238 37.91 14.18 14.36
C LYS A 238 38.39 15.62 14.47
N LEU A 239 37.87 16.39 15.43
CA LEU A 239 38.29 17.76 15.67
C LEU A 239 39.76 17.80 16.13
N ASP A 240 40.55 18.64 15.47
CA ASP A 240 41.92 18.97 15.87
C ASP A 240 41.93 19.90 17.11
N GLU A 241 43.11 20.12 17.70
CA GLU A 241 43.23 20.98 18.89
C GLU A 241 42.74 22.42 18.66
N GLU A 242 42.85 22.90 17.42
CA GLU A 242 42.41 24.23 17.01
C GLU A 242 40.87 24.31 17.00
N GLY A 243 40.19 23.29 16.50
CA GLY A 243 38.74 23.19 16.60
C GLY A 243 38.27 23.02 18.06
N TRP A 244 38.97 22.25 18.89
CA TRP A 244 38.63 22.13 20.32
C TRP A 244 38.86 23.44 21.07
N ALA A 245 39.83 24.27 20.65
CA ALA A 245 40.01 25.62 21.17
C ALA A 245 38.82 26.52 20.83
N GLU A 246 38.27 26.45 19.61
CA GLU A 246 37.09 27.21 19.21
C GLU A 246 35.82 26.75 19.97
N VAL A 247 35.61 25.44 20.15
CA VAL A 247 34.49 24.92 20.97
C VAL A 247 34.60 25.40 22.42
N ARG A 248 35.79 25.36 23.03
CA ARG A 248 36.03 25.87 24.39
C ARG A 248 35.81 27.39 24.50
N LYS A 249 36.08 28.13 23.42
CA LYS A 249 35.83 29.57 23.34
C LYS A 249 34.32 29.84 23.25
N GLN A 250 33.60 29.16 22.37
CA GLN A 250 32.13 29.28 22.25
C GLN A 250 31.42 28.90 23.55
N LEU A 251 31.86 27.86 24.25
CA LEU A 251 31.32 27.49 25.55
C LEU A 251 31.55 28.58 26.62
N ARG A 252 32.72 29.22 26.61
CA ARG A 252 33.00 30.36 27.49
C ARG A 252 32.14 31.56 27.15
N GLU A 253 31.98 31.88 25.87
CA GLU A 253 31.13 32.98 25.41
C GLU A 253 29.66 32.74 25.75
N PHE A 254 29.15 31.52 25.53
CA PHE A 254 27.79 31.14 25.91
C PHE A 254 27.57 31.20 27.42
N ALA A 255 28.51 30.68 28.21
CA ALA A 255 28.41 30.74 29.66
C ALA A 255 28.46 32.19 30.15
N HIS A 256 29.30 33.04 29.55
CA HIS A 256 29.43 34.43 29.96
C HIS A 256 28.19 35.26 29.60
N THR A 257 27.66 35.10 28.38
CA THR A 257 26.42 35.77 27.94
C THR A 257 25.22 35.34 28.77
N THR A 258 25.06 34.03 29.01
CA THR A 258 23.97 33.52 29.87
C THR A 258 24.09 34.05 31.30
N GLN A 259 25.31 34.15 31.85
CA GLN A 259 25.55 34.71 33.18
C GLN A 259 25.19 36.20 33.23
N GLU A 260 25.58 36.99 32.23
CA GLU A 260 25.29 38.43 32.14
C GLU A 260 23.77 38.68 32.07
N ASP A 261 23.04 37.89 31.28
CA ASP A 261 21.59 37.98 31.18
C ASP A 261 20.92 37.69 32.54
N LEU A 262 21.35 36.63 33.23
CA LEU A 262 20.83 36.28 34.56
C LEU A 262 21.16 37.33 35.63
N GLU A 263 22.36 37.91 35.60
CA GLU A 263 22.76 38.99 36.51
C GLU A 263 21.95 40.26 36.26
N THR A 264 21.68 40.57 34.99
CA THR A 264 20.83 41.68 34.58
C THR A 264 19.40 41.47 35.08
N GLU A 265 18.80 40.30 34.85
CA GLU A 265 17.47 39.97 35.34
C GLU A 265 17.40 40.03 36.88
N ARG A 266 18.40 39.47 37.56
CA ARG A 266 18.51 39.53 39.03
C ARG A 266 18.56 40.97 39.53
N SER A 267 19.33 41.84 38.88
CA SER A 267 19.42 43.27 39.26
C SER A 267 18.09 44.01 39.07
N GLN A 268 17.35 43.71 37.99
CA GLN A 268 16.04 44.27 37.72
C GLN A 268 15.01 43.81 38.76
N LEU A 269 15.02 42.51 39.09
CA LEU A 269 14.14 41.94 40.11
C LEU A 269 14.42 42.53 41.49
N LEU A 270 15.70 42.69 41.87
CA LEU A 270 16.07 43.34 43.13
C LEU A 270 15.59 44.79 43.19
N THR A 271 15.76 45.54 42.12
CA THR A 271 15.29 46.94 42.05
C THR A 271 13.77 47.01 42.22
N ARG A 272 13.02 46.12 41.54
CA ARG A 272 11.57 46.04 41.68
C ARG A 272 11.13 45.62 43.09
N ALA A 273 11.85 44.71 43.72
CA ALA A 273 11.58 44.29 45.09
C ALA A 273 11.77 45.45 46.08
N VAL A 274 12.87 46.20 45.96
CA VAL A 274 13.12 47.39 46.81
C VAL A 274 12.02 48.43 46.65
N VAL A 275 11.61 48.74 45.42
CA VAL A 275 10.50 49.69 45.17
C VAL A 275 9.19 49.19 45.78
N ALA A 276 8.91 47.88 45.69
CA ALA A 276 7.72 47.31 46.30
C ALA A 276 7.78 47.36 47.85
N GLU A 277 8.94 47.10 48.46
CA GLU A 277 9.15 47.23 49.90
C GLU A 277 8.97 48.69 50.39
N GLU A 278 9.46 49.66 49.62
CA GLU A 278 9.27 51.09 49.89
C GLU A 278 7.79 51.47 49.80
N GLN A 279 7.08 51.05 48.74
CA GLN A 279 5.64 51.27 48.60
C GLN A 279 4.83 50.66 49.76
N VAL A 280 5.20 49.46 50.21
CA VAL A 280 4.55 48.83 51.39
C VAL A 280 4.84 49.63 52.65
N SER A 281 6.06 50.13 52.82
CA SER A 281 6.44 50.96 53.97
C SER A 281 5.70 52.30 53.97
N GLU A 282 5.55 52.96 52.82
CA GLU A 282 4.76 54.17 52.64
C GLU A 282 3.28 53.94 52.97
N LEU A 283 2.69 52.84 52.49
CA LEU A 283 1.32 52.47 52.80
C LEU A 283 1.13 52.18 54.29
N GLN A 284 2.09 51.50 54.92
CA GLN A 284 2.08 51.25 56.36
C GLN A 284 2.18 52.56 57.14
N GLU A 285 3.08 53.47 56.76
CA GLU A 285 3.21 54.79 57.38
C GLU A 285 1.94 55.64 57.20
N TYR A 286 1.29 55.55 56.03
CA TYR A 286 0.00 56.21 55.80
C TYR A 286 -1.09 55.65 56.73
N ILE A 287 -1.17 54.32 56.88
CA ILE A 287 -2.07 53.68 57.83
C ILE A 287 -1.79 54.16 59.26
N ASP A 288 -0.53 54.15 59.68
CA ASP A 288 -0.14 54.52 61.04
C ASP A 288 -0.37 56.02 61.33
N LYS A 289 -0.23 56.91 60.34
CA LYS A 289 -0.46 58.36 60.50
C LYS A 289 -1.93 58.77 60.38
N HIS A 290 -2.71 58.11 59.52
CA HIS A 290 -4.05 58.59 59.13
C HIS A 290 -5.20 57.66 59.52
N LEU A 291 -4.93 56.37 59.72
CA LEU A 291 -5.96 55.35 59.98
C LEU A 291 -5.83 54.71 61.36
N ALA A 292 -4.67 54.78 62.01
CA ALA A 292 -4.51 54.40 63.41
C ALA A 292 -5.07 55.51 64.33
N ARG A 293 -6.31 55.34 64.78
CA ARG A 293 -6.91 55.98 65.97
C ARG A 293 -7.10 54.95 67.06
#